data_AF-A0A7S3S5B9-F1
#
_entry.id   AF-A0A7S3S5B9-F1
#
_cell.length_a   1.000
_cell.length_b   1.000
_cell.length_c   1.000
_cell.angle_alpha   90.00
_cell.angle_beta   90.00
_cell.angle_gamma   90.00
#
_symmetry.space_group_name_H-M   'P 1'
#
loop_
_entity.id
_entity.type
_entity.pdbx_description
1 polymer ?
#
loop_
_entity_poly.entity_id
_entity_poly.type
_entity_poly.pdbx_seq_one_letter_code
_entity_poly.pdbx_strand_id
1 'polypeptide(L)'
;DDRLCWQEISEALVKLGHKTPREQIELWIWEVDDDLDNMVGWDEFLTMYQRCISDHTGNEPRNLFNLVQFLMYDKDFQCKISVEQTLQILFVRHGRGELDAEIAEIFGDQKNGPDGQELKITFSQFLSRANARLTDMRWKKKEVSKAQISTRRK
;
A
#
# COMPACT_ATOMS: atom_id res chain seq x y z
N ASP A 1 14.55 20.09 -2.51
CA ASP A 1 14.39 20.32 -3.97
C ASP A 1 13.03 19.82 -4.47
N ASP A 2 12.05 19.60 -3.57
CA ASP A 2 10.69 19.15 -3.86
C ASP A 2 10.60 17.87 -4.72
N ARG A 3 11.65 17.05 -4.65
CA ARG A 3 11.78 15.78 -5.36
C ARG A 3 12.28 14.72 -4.39
N LEU A 4 11.87 13.48 -4.60
CA LEU A 4 12.31 12.35 -3.80
C LEU A 4 13.34 11.54 -4.58
N CYS A 5 14.56 11.45 -4.05
CA CYS A 5 15.61 10.59 -4.60
C CYS A 5 15.66 9.21 -3.90
N TRP A 6 16.43 8.28 -4.47
CA TRP A 6 16.56 6.92 -3.91
C TRP A 6 17.13 6.93 -2.48
N GLN A 7 18.00 7.87 -2.14
CA GLN A 7 18.57 7.99 -0.79
C GLN A 7 17.49 8.32 0.24
N GLU A 8 16.61 9.28 -0.04
CA GLU A 8 15.55 9.70 0.88
C GLU A 8 14.54 8.57 1.11
N ILE A 9 14.18 7.84 0.05
CA ILE A 9 13.32 6.65 0.17
C ILE A 9 14.03 5.56 0.99
N SER A 10 15.32 5.33 0.75
CA SER A 10 16.12 4.36 1.51
C SER A 10 16.19 4.71 3.00
N GLU A 11 16.39 5.98 3.33
CA GLU A 11 16.42 6.45 4.71
C GLU A 11 15.08 6.25 5.42
N ALA A 12 13.97 6.54 4.76
CA ALA A 12 12.64 6.28 5.29
C ALA A 12 12.43 4.77 5.57
N LEU A 13 12.81 3.92 4.62
CA LEU A 13 12.71 2.46 4.74
C LEU A 13 13.60 1.90 5.87
N VAL A 14 14.81 2.43 6.03
CA VAL A 14 15.71 2.08 7.14
C VAL A 14 15.10 2.48 8.49
N LYS A 15 14.50 3.67 8.61
CA LYS A 15 13.80 4.10 9.84
C LYS A 15 12.64 3.17 10.19
N LEU A 16 11.90 2.71 9.17
CA LEU A 16 10.81 1.74 9.32
C LEU A 16 11.28 0.30 9.63
N GLY A 17 12.59 0.05 9.68
CA GLY A 17 13.15 -1.28 9.91
C GLY A 17 12.99 -2.24 8.72
N HIS A 18 12.76 -1.71 7.52
CA HIS A 18 12.56 -2.47 6.29
C HIS A 18 13.66 -2.13 5.28
N LYS A 19 14.83 -2.77 5.39
CA LYS A 19 15.93 -2.52 4.46
C LYS A 19 15.59 -3.05 3.07
N THR A 20 15.65 -2.17 2.08
CA THR A 20 15.40 -2.49 0.67
C THR A 20 16.68 -2.18 -0.15
N PRO A 21 17.12 -3.09 -1.03
CA PRO A 21 18.26 -2.83 -1.92
C PRO A 21 18.04 -1.60 -2.78
N ARG A 22 19.13 -0.89 -3.11
CA ARG A 22 19.07 0.32 -3.93
C ARG A 22 18.39 0.07 -5.28
N GLU A 23 18.75 -1.02 -5.94
CA GLU A 23 18.22 -1.40 -7.26
C GLU A 23 16.70 -1.57 -7.21
N GLN A 24 16.18 -2.08 -6.09
CA GLN A 24 14.75 -2.24 -5.89
C GLN A 24 14.05 -0.90 -5.65
N ILE A 25 14.69 0.05 -4.97
CA ILE A 25 14.18 1.41 -4.78
C ILE A 25 14.18 2.17 -6.11
N GLU A 26 15.25 2.04 -6.90
CA GLU A 26 15.32 2.61 -8.24
C GLU A 26 14.20 2.08 -9.14
N LEU A 27 13.84 0.80 -9.03
CA LEU A 27 12.65 0.26 -9.72
C LEU A 27 11.33 0.89 -9.23
N TRP A 28 11.20 1.23 -7.94
CA TRP A 28 10.00 1.91 -7.44
C TRP A 28 9.88 3.33 -7.96
N ILE A 29 11.02 4.03 -8.12
CA ILE A 29 11.06 5.35 -8.74
C ILE A 29 10.71 5.22 -10.22
N TRP A 30 11.34 4.28 -10.92
CA TRP A 30 11.11 4.04 -12.36
C TRP A 30 9.63 3.73 -12.70
N GLU A 31 8.88 3.11 -11.79
CA GLU A 31 7.45 2.86 -11.97
C GLU A 31 6.59 4.15 -12.03
N VAL A 32 7.13 5.29 -11.60
CA VAL A 32 6.41 6.55 -11.35
C VAL A 32 7.04 7.76 -12.06
N ASP A 33 8.35 7.70 -12.31
CA ASP A 33 9.16 8.72 -12.99
C ASP A 33 8.80 8.81 -14.49
N ASP A 34 8.02 9.84 -14.83
CA ASP A 34 7.51 10.09 -16.18
C ASP A 34 8.50 10.95 -16.99
N ASP A 35 9.35 11.76 -16.33
CA ASP A 35 10.30 12.66 -16.97
C ASP A 35 11.75 12.10 -17.12
N LEU A 36 11.97 10.89 -16.58
CA LEU A 36 13.21 10.10 -16.61
C LEU A 36 14.39 10.76 -15.88
N ASP A 37 14.12 11.58 -14.87
CA ASP A 37 15.17 12.25 -14.09
C ASP A 37 15.72 11.40 -12.93
N ASN A 38 15.18 10.19 -12.72
CA ASN A 38 15.47 9.24 -11.63
C ASN A 38 15.10 9.76 -10.24
N MET A 39 14.19 10.72 -10.16
CA MET A 39 13.58 11.21 -8.93
C MET A 39 12.05 11.16 -9.06
N VAL A 40 11.35 11.48 -7.97
CA VAL A 40 9.88 11.59 -8.00
C VAL A 40 9.51 13.02 -7.63
N GLY A 41 9.03 13.77 -8.61
CA GLY A 41 8.45 15.09 -8.42
C GLY A 41 7.03 15.04 -7.84
N TRP A 42 6.52 16.22 -7.44
CA TRP A 42 5.18 16.32 -6.85
C TRP A 42 4.05 15.84 -7.77
N ASP A 43 4.11 16.17 -9.06
CA ASP A 43 3.06 15.80 -10.02
C ASP A 43 3.05 14.29 -10.29
N GLU A 44 4.21 13.65 -10.34
CA GLU A 44 4.38 12.20 -10.49
C GLU A 44 3.90 11.47 -9.24
N PHE A 45 4.29 11.96 -8.06
CA PHE A 45 3.81 11.48 -6.78
C PHE A 45 2.28 11.51 -6.71
N LEU A 46 1.68 12.66 -7.07
CA LEU A 46 0.23 12.84 -7.05
C LEU A 46 -0.46 11.91 -8.06
N THR A 47 0.12 11.76 -9.25
CA THR A 47 -0.40 10.87 -10.29
C THR A 47 -0.38 9.41 -9.85
N MET A 48 0.75 8.92 -9.33
CA MET A 48 0.84 7.58 -8.73
C MET A 48 -0.22 7.40 -7.64
N TYR A 49 -0.33 8.36 -6.72
CA TYR A 49 -1.27 8.26 -5.61
C TYR A 49 -2.72 8.18 -6.11
N GLN A 50 -3.11 9.02 -7.07
CA GLN A 50 -4.45 9.02 -7.66
C GLN A 50 -4.77 7.73 -8.43
N ARG A 51 -3.81 7.21 -9.22
CA ARG A 51 -3.95 5.91 -9.91
C ARG A 51 -4.16 4.78 -8.91
N CYS A 52 -3.34 4.74 -7.85
CA CYS A 52 -3.41 3.67 -6.86
C CYS A 52 -4.69 3.66 -6.02
N ILE A 53 -5.23 4.83 -5.62
CA ILE A 53 -6.49 4.89 -4.86
C ILE A 53 -7.72 4.59 -5.72
N SER A 54 -7.63 4.81 -7.04
CA SER A 54 -8.73 4.56 -7.99
C SER A 54 -8.61 3.23 -8.73
N ASP A 55 -7.52 2.48 -8.52
CA ASP A 55 -7.30 1.18 -9.16
C ASP A 55 -8.06 0.06 -8.45
N HIS A 56 -9.11 -0.41 -9.12
CA HIS A 56 -9.94 -1.56 -8.74
C HIS A 56 -9.46 -2.86 -9.40
N THR A 57 -8.45 -2.79 -10.27
CA THR A 57 -7.94 -3.94 -11.02
C THR A 57 -6.80 -4.66 -10.30
N GLY A 58 -6.11 -3.94 -9.40
CA GLY A 58 -4.93 -4.41 -8.69
C GLY A 58 -3.70 -4.51 -9.59
N ASN A 59 -3.68 -3.81 -10.73
CA ASN A 59 -2.59 -3.88 -11.71
C ASN A 59 -1.61 -2.71 -11.61
N GLU A 60 -1.95 -1.63 -10.89
CA GLU A 60 -1.01 -0.54 -10.69
C GLU A 60 0.23 -0.99 -9.89
N PRO A 61 1.43 -0.47 -10.21
CA PRO A 61 2.59 -0.59 -9.34
C PRO A 61 2.33 0.15 -8.03
N ARG A 62 2.61 -0.50 -6.90
CA ARG A 62 2.16 -0.01 -5.57
C ARG A 62 3.25 0.04 -4.53
N ASN A 63 4.50 -0.23 -4.87
CA ASN A 63 5.55 -0.30 -3.85
C ASN A 63 5.78 1.07 -3.17
N LEU A 64 6.00 2.12 -3.97
CA LEU A 64 6.13 3.48 -3.45
C LEU A 64 4.81 3.96 -2.82
N PHE A 65 3.68 3.66 -3.44
CA PHE A 65 2.36 3.96 -2.87
C PHE A 65 2.16 3.34 -1.48
N ASN A 66 2.55 2.08 -1.27
CA ASN A 66 2.42 1.40 0.01
C ASN A 66 3.29 2.03 1.09
N LEU A 67 4.50 2.50 0.74
CA LEU A 67 5.35 3.25 1.65
C LEU A 67 4.68 4.57 2.07
N VAL A 68 4.25 5.36 1.09
CA VAL A 68 3.55 6.64 1.32
C VAL A 68 2.31 6.42 2.17
N GLN A 69 1.52 5.40 1.84
CA GLN A 69 0.31 5.03 2.54
C GLN A 69 0.57 4.75 4.03
N PHE A 70 1.60 3.97 4.32
CA PHE A 70 1.97 3.66 5.69
C PHE A 70 2.39 4.92 6.45
N LEU A 71 3.22 5.77 5.83
CA LEU A 71 3.67 7.02 6.43
C LEU A 71 2.51 8.00 6.70
N MET A 72 1.48 8.03 5.84
CA MET A 72 0.27 8.83 6.08
C MET A 72 -0.54 8.33 7.28
N TYR A 73 -0.48 7.04 7.59
CA TYR A 73 -1.10 6.46 8.79
C TYR A 73 -0.27 6.71 10.05
N ASP A 74 1.07 6.71 9.96
CA ASP A 74 1.98 6.88 11.09
C ASP A 74 2.08 8.35 11.56
N LYS A 75 0.99 8.86 12.17
CA LYS A 75 0.83 10.28 12.55
C LYS A 75 1.90 10.78 13.54
N ASP A 76 2.46 9.90 14.35
CA ASP A 76 3.43 10.21 15.40
C ASP A 76 4.84 9.67 15.11
N PHE A 77 5.07 9.15 13.90
CA PHE A 77 6.36 8.62 13.43
C PHE A 77 6.95 7.54 14.36
N GLN A 78 6.08 6.70 14.93
CA GLN A 78 6.48 5.59 15.80
C GLN A 78 6.94 4.35 15.01
N CYS A 79 6.96 4.42 13.68
CA CYS A 79 7.30 3.33 12.77
C CYS A 79 6.34 2.13 12.89
N LYS A 80 5.19 2.34 13.53
CA LYS A 80 4.13 1.37 13.74
C LYS A 80 2.79 2.08 13.70
N ILE A 81 1.81 1.48 13.05
CA ILE A 81 0.47 2.06 12.92
C ILE A 81 -0.55 1.25 13.70
N SER A 82 -1.49 1.94 14.33
CA SER A 82 -2.64 1.34 15.01
C SER A 82 -3.95 1.52 14.23
N VAL A 83 -5.01 0.83 14.64
CA VAL A 83 -6.33 0.96 14.01
C VAL A 83 -6.82 2.41 14.09
N GLU A 84 -6.75 3.04 15.27
CA GLU A 84 -7.16 4.42 15.51
C GLU A 84 -6.52 5.40 14.51
N GLN A 85 -5.22 5.21 14.24
CA GLN A 85 -4.46 6.09 13.36
C GLN A 85 -4.91 6.01 11.89
N THR A 86 -5.40 4.85 11.44
CA THR A 86 -5.84 4.65 10.05
C THR A 86 -7.27 5.14 9.80
N LEU A 87 -8.12 5.22 10.84
CA LEU A 87 -9.56 5.43 10.71
C LEU A 87 -9.95 6.61 9.83
N GLN A 88 -9.34 7.77 10.05
CA GLN A 88 -9.72 9.00 9.35
C GLN A 88 -9.47 8.88 7.84
N ILE A 89 -8.30 8.36 7.46
CA ILE A 89 -7.92 8.22 6.05
C ILE A 89 -8.80 7.14 5.39
N LEU A 90 -9.03 6.02 6.07
CA LEU A 90 -9.90 4.95 5.57
C LEU A 90 -11.34 5.44 5.38
N PHE A 91 -11.88 6.18 6.34
CA PHE A 91 -13.23 6.73 6.28
C PHE A 91 -13.40 7.68 5.09
N VAL A 92 -12.44 8.57 4.86
CA VAL A 92 -12.50 9.52 3.73
C VAL A 92 -12.46 8.79 2.38
N ARG A 93 -11.70 7.69 2.27
CA ARG A 93 -11.51 7.00 1.00
C ARG A 93 -12.59 5.97 0.67
N HIS A 94 -13.04 5.22 1.66
CA HIS A 94 -13.93 4.07 1.46
C HIS A 94 -15.34 4.30 2.03
N GLY A 95 -15.52 5.36 2.82
CA GLY A 95 -16.76 5.64 3.52
C GLY A 95 -17.01 4.70 4.69
N ARG A 96 -18.15 4.89 5.36
CA ARG A 96 -18.50 4.12 6.57
C ARG A 96 -18.76 2.64 6.29
N GLY A 97 -19.32 2.31 5.12
CA GLY A 97 -19.77 0.94 4.81
C GLY A 97 -18.63 -0.06 4.69
N GLU A 98 -17.52 0.34 4.11
CA GLU A 98 -16.36 -0.52 3.86
C GLU A 98 -15.26 -0.38 4.93
N LEU A 99 -15.44 0.49 5.91
CA LEU A 99 -14.41 0.83 6.91
C LEU A 99 -13.91 -0.41 7.67
N ASP A 100 -14.82 -1.24 8.18
CA ASP A 100 -14.46 -2.45 8.93
C ASP A 100 -13.73 -3.48 8.03
N ALA A 101 -14.12 -3.58 6.77
CA ALA A 101 -13.45 -4.47 5.80
C ALA A 101 -12.03 -3.99 5.52
N GLU A 102 -11.82 -2.69 5.30
CA GLU A 102 -10.49 -2.12 5.08
C GLU A 102 -9.59 -2.23 6.32
N ILE A 103 -10.15 -2.10 7.53
CA ILE A 103 -9.42 -2.35 8.78
C ILE A 103 -9.00 -3.83 8.84
N ALA A 104 -9.90 -4.76 8.53
CA ALA A 104 -9.59 -6.19 8.54
C ALA A 104 -8.50 -6.55 7.51
N GLU A 105 -8.49 -5.91 6.34
CA GLU A 105 -7.43 -6.09 5.34
C GLU A 105 -6.06 -5.64 5.87
N ILE A 106 -6.01 -4.54 6.64
CA ILE A 106 -4.75 -4.00 7.18
C ILE A 106 -4.30 -4.74 8.43
N PHE A 107 -5.21 -5.07 9.35
CA PHE A 107 -4.91 -5.54 10.70
C PHE A 107 -5.19 -7.04 10.91
N GLY A 108 -6.00 -7.65 10.06
CA GLY A 108 -6.57 -8.98 10.23
C GLY A 108 -7.78 -8.99 11.18
N ASP A 109 -8.27 -10.19 11.50
CA ASP A 109 -9.44 -10.38 12.38
C ASP A 109 -9.16 -10.07 13.85
N GLN A 110 -7.88 -9.99 14.25
CA GLN A 110 -7.49 -9.66 15.60
C GLN A 110 -7.44 -8.14 15.78
N LYS A 111 -8.29 -7.60 16.65
CA LYS A 111 -8.30 -6.16 16.98
C LYS A 111 -7.42 -5.79 18.16
N ASN A 112 -7.00 -6.78 18.97
CA ASN A 112 -6.18 -6.59 20.17
C ASN A 112 -4.86 -7.34 20.03
N GLY A 113 -3.78 -6.72 20.53
CA GLY A 113 -2.47 -7.36 20.69
C GLY A 113 -2.46 -8.41 21.82
N PRO A 114 -1.31 -9.10 22.02
CA PRO A 114 -1.17 -10.24 22.92
C PRO A 114 -1.59 -10.04 24.39
N ASP A 115 -1.81 -8.80 24.84
CA ASP A 115 -2.12 -8.47 26.24
C ASP A 115 -3.31 -7.48 26.37
N GLY A 116 -4.20 -7.45 25.39
CA GLY A 116 -5.29 -6.45 25.35
C GLY A 116 -4.82 -5.04 25.02
N GLN A 117 -3.53 -4.86 24.70
CA GLN A 117 -2.99 -3.62 24.15
C GLN A 117 -3.52 -3.39 22.74
N GLU A 118 -3.54 -2.12 22.34
CA GLU A 118 -3.88 -1.71 20.98
C GLU A 118 -2.98 -2.44 19.96
N LEU A 119 -3.58 -3.08 18.96
CA LEU A 119 -2.82 -3.74 17.92
C LEU A 119 -2.06 -2.70 17.09
N LYS A 120 -0.74 -2.85 17.04
CA LYS A 120 0.15 -2.03 16.20
C LYS A 120 0.92 -2.90 15.23
N ILE A 121 1.04 -2.47 13.98
CA ILE A 121 1.78 -3.21 12.94
C ILE A 121 2.91 -2.39 12.34
N THR A 122 3.99 -3.07 11.96
CA THR A 122 5.14 -2.46 11.28
C THR A 122 4.89 -2.32 9.78
N PHE A 123 5.73 -1.54 9.09
CA PHE A 123 5.67 -1.41 7.63
C PHE A 123 5.78 -2.77 6.92
N SER A 124 6.68 -3.65 7.36
CA SER A 124 6.82 -5.00 6.78
C SER A 124 5.54 -5.84 6.89
N GLN A 125 4.84 -5.76 8.02
CA GLN A 125 3.57 -6.47 8.23
C GLN A 125 2.47 -5.88 7.34
N PHE A 126 2.37 -4.54 7.29
CA PHE A 126 1.46 -3.83 6.40
C PHE A 126 1.69 -4.21 4.93
N LEU A 127 2.94 -4.14 4.45
CA LEU A 127 3.31 -4.45 3.07
C LEU A 127 3.00 -5.90 2.71
N SER A 128 3.27 -6.84 3.61
CA SER A 128 2.93 -8.26 3.40
C SER A 128 1.42 -8.46 3.18
N ARG A 129 0.58 -7.82 3.99
CA ARG A 129 -0.89 -7.89 3.87
C ARG A 129 -1.40 -7.20 2.60
N ALA A 130 -0.88 -6.01 2.29
CA ALA A 130 -1.22 -5.30 1.06
C ALA A 130 -0.91 -6.14 -0.20
N ASN A 131 0.25 -6.81 -0.22
CA ASN A 131 0.64 -7.68 -1.32
C ASN A 131 -0.18 -8.98 -1.39
N ALA A 132 -0.55 -9.56 -0.24
CA ALA A 132 -1.46 -10.71 -0.18
C ALA A 132 -2.84 -10.35 -0.76
N ARG A 133 -3.39 -9.20 -0.36
CA ARG A 133 -4.67 -8.69 -0.88
C ARG A 133 -4.65 -8.52 -2.41
N LEU A 134 -3.59 -7.90 -2.95
CA LEU A 134 -3.42 -7.74 -4.41
C LEU A 134 -3.33 -9.09 -5.12
N THR A 135 -2.61 -10.03 -4.53
CA THR A 135 -2.50 -11.39 -5.05
C THR A 135 -3.89 -12.01 -5.13
N ASP A 136 -4.64 -12.04 -4.04
CA ASP A 136 -5.98 -12.62 -3.97
C ASP A 136 -6.96 -11.98 -4.97
N MET A 137 -6.92 -10.65 -5.13
CA MET A 137 -7.72 -9.96 -6.15
C MET A 137 -7.41 -10.47 -7.56
N ARG A 138 -6.12 -10.59 -7.91
CA ARG A 138 -5.67 -11.08 -9.22
C ARG A 138 -6.05 -12.54 -9.45
N TRP A 139 -6.00 -13.39 -8.42
CA TRP A 139 -6.42 -14.79 -8.50
C TRP A 139 -7.93 -14.93 -8.71
N LYS A 140 -8.75 -14.25 -7.90
CA LYS A 140 -10.22 -14.26 -8.03
C LYS A 140 -10.67 -13.85 -9.44
N LYS A 141 -10.04 -12.82 -10.02
CA LYS A 141 -10.34 -12.38 -11.39
C LYS A 141 -10.04 -13.44 -12.46
N LYS A 142 -8.94 -14.19 -12.30
CA LYS A 142 -8.60 -15.31 -13.19
C LYS A 142 -9.63 -16.43 -13.13
N GLU A 143 -10.13 -16.76 -11.94
CA GLU A 143 -11.15 -17.81 -11.78
C GLU A 143 -12.48 -17.43 -12.42
N VAL A 144 -12.94 -16.20 -12.21
CA VAL A 144 -14.17 -15.67 -12.85
C VAL A 144 -14.05 -15.74 -14.38
N SER A 145 -12.92 -15.30 -14.94
CA SER A 145 -12.67 -15.37 -16.38
C SER A 145 -12.71 -16.80 -16.93
N LYS A 146 -12.07 -17.76 -16.24
CA LYS A 146 -12.12 -19.18 -16.60
C LYS A 146 -13.56 -19.73 -16.60
N ALA A 147 -14.35 -19.39 -15.58
CA ALA A 147 -15.73 -19.83 -15.47
C ALA A 147 -16.61 -19.26 -16.61
N GLN A 148 -16.47 -17.97 -16.93
CA GLN A 148 -17.21 -17.33 -18.03
C GLN A 148 -16.89 -17.95 -19.39
N ILE A 149 -15.61 -18.25 -19.65
CA ILE A 149 -15.17 -18.90 -20.89
C ILE A 149 -15.77 -20.32 -21.01
N SER A 150 -15.84 -21.05 -19.90
CA SER A 150 -16.43 -22.40 -19.86
C SER A 150 -17.93 -22.38 -20.18
N THR A 151 -18.68 -21.46 -19.57
CA THR A 151 -20.14 -21.36 -19.79
C THR A 151 -20.49 -20.92 -21.22
N ARG A 152 -19.67 -20.09 -21.87
CA ARG A 152 -19.90 -19.64 -23.26
C ARG A 152 -19.63 -20.74 -24.31
N ARG A 153 -18.94 -21.82 -23.93
CA ARG A 153 -18.64 -22.96 -24.81
C ARG A 153 -19.67 -24.09 -24.73
N LYS A 154 -20.69 -23.96 -23.87
CA LYS A 154 -21.86 -24.85 -23.80
C LYS A 154 -23.05 -24.21 -24.50
#